data_AF-A0A2S8FMM1-F1
#
_entry.id   AF-A0A2S8FMM1-F1
#
_cell.length_a   1.000
_cell.length_b   1.000
_cell.length_c   1.000
_cell.angle_alpha   90.00
_cell.angle_beta   90.00
_cell.angle_gamma   90.00
#
_symmetry.space_group_name_H-M   'P 1'
#
loop_
_entity.id
_entity.type
_entity.pdbx_description
1 polymer ?
#
loop_
_entity_poly.entity_id
_entity_poly.type
_entity_poly.pdbx_seq_one_letter_code
_entity_poly.pdbx_strand_id
1 'polypeptide(L)' 'MPKGEGPEIDNGEDFELLFTVPAAEADPLQAQWTEATRVTKIGTMQPGTKMYLLDESGQRLPLKPEGFSHR' A
#
# COMPACT_ATOMS: atom_id res chain seq x y z
N MET A 1 -6.27 -12.53 -17.04
CA MET A 1 -5.81 -11.12 -17.00
C MET A 1 -4.50 -11.05 -17.77
N PRO A 2 -4.35 -10.20 -18.78
CA PRO A 2 -3.04 -9.96 -19.39
C PRO A 2 -2.10 -9.37 -18.33
N LYS A 3 -0.82 -9.77 -18.36
CA LYS A 3 0.25 -9.13 -17.58
C LYS A 3 0.46 -7.73 -18.17
N GLY A 4 0.22 -6.65 -17.42
CA GLY A 4 0.61 -5.33 -17.94
C GLY A 4 0.19 -4.08 -17.18
N GLU A 5 -0.89 -4.07 -16.39
CA GLU A 5 -1.43 -2.79 -15.86
C GLU A 5 -1.97 -2.89 -14.42
N GLY A 6 -1.22 -3.56 -13.53
CA GLY A 6 -1.45 -3.47 -12.08
C GLY A 6 -0.40 -2.54 -11.45
N PRO A 7 -0.68 -1.91 -10.29
CA PRO A 7 0.34 -1.17 -9.57
C PRO A 7 1.56 -2.07 -9.31
N GLU A 8 2.74 -1.52 -9.52
CA GLU A 8 4.01 -2.18 -9.24
C GLU A 8 4.19 -2.21 -7.71
N ILE A 9 4.35 -3.40 -7.12
CA ILE A 9 4.31 -3.61 -5.65
C ILE A 9 5.65 -4.14 -5.11
N ASP A 10 6.54 -4.60 -5.98
CA ASP A 10 7.68 -5.44 -5.62
C ASP A 10 9.01 -5.06 -6.29
N ASN A 11 9.09 -3.93 -7.02
CA ASN A 11 10.32 -3.49 -7.68
C ASN A 11 11.45 -3.16 -6.68
N GLY A 12 11.10 -2.64 -5.50
CA GLY A 12 12.03 -2.26 -4.43
C GLY A 12 12.89 -1.03 -4.69
N GLU A 13 12.64 -0.25 -5.75
CA GLU A 13 13.50 0.87 -6.17
C GLU A 13 12.90 2.25 -5.86
N ASP A 14 11.76 2.32 -5.18
CA ASP A 14 11.00 3.56 -5.00
C ASP A 14 11.61 4.50 -3.93
N PHE A 15 12.34 3.95 -2.95
CA PHE A 15 12.87 4.68 -1.78
C PHE A 15 11.81 5.52 -1.01
N GLU A 16 10.54 5.16 -1.13
CA GLU A 16 9.43 5.83 -0.45
C GLU A 16 9.24 5.35 1.01
N LEU A 17 8.50 6.13 1.80
CA LEU A 17 8.12 5.76 3.16
C LEU A 17 6.77 5.04 3.18
N LEU A 18 6.78 3.78 3.62
CA LEU A 18 5.56 3.07 4.01
C LEU A 18 5.45 3.05 5.54
N PHE A 19 4.36 3.63 6.07
CA PHE A 19 4.15 3.74 7.50
C PHE A 19 2.68 3.54 7.88
N THR A 20 2.43 3.38 9.19
CA THR A 20 1.08 3.26 9.75
C THR A 20 0.86 4.37 10.78
N VAL A 21 -0.40 4.77 10.94
CA VAL A 21 -0.84 5.74 11.95
C VAL A 21 -2.13 5.24 12.60
N PRO A 22 -2.51 5.73 13.80
CA PRO A 22 -3.84 5.50 14.36
C PRO A 22 -4.93 5.87 13.36
N ALA A 23 -6.00 5.07 13.31
CA ALA A 23 -7.08 5.25 12.33
C ALA A 23 -7.72 6.65 12.38
N ALA A 24 -7.78 7.25 13.56
CA ALA A 24 -8.32 8.60 13.77
C ALA A 24 -7.41 9.71 13.21
N GLU A 25 -6.14 9.42 12.92
CA GLU A 25 -5.15 10.39 12.45
C GLU A 25 -4.92 10.34 10.94
N ALA A 26 -5.34 9.27 10.26
CA ALA A 26 -5.08 9.06 8.83
C ALA A 26 -5.64 10.19 7.94
N ASP A 27 -6.92 10.51 8.10
CA ASP A 27 -7.58 11.54 7.28
C ASP A 27 -7.11 12.96 7.67
N PRO A 28 -6.96 13.32 8.98
CA PRO A 28 -6.35 14.59 9.37
C PRO A 28 -4.93 14.79 8.86
N LEU A 29 -4.06 13.77 8.93
CA LEU A 29 -2.69 13.84 8.44
C LEU A 29 -2.66 14.22 6.96
N GLN A 30 -3.46 13.53 6.14
CA GLN A 30 -3.52 13.80 4.70
C GLN A 30 -4.12 15.17 4.39
N ALA A 31 -5.13 15.61 5.14
CA ALA A 31 -5.79 16.90 4.93
C ALA A 31 -4.91 18.10 5.33
N GLN A 32 -4.01 17.94 6.29
CA GLN A 32 -3.13 18.99 6.80
C GLN A 32 -1.73 18.95 6.16
N TRP A 33 -1.49 18.00 5.27
CA TRP A 33 -0.18 17.82 4.65
C TRP A 33 0.13 18.97 3.68
N THR A 34 1.24 19.65 3.91
CA THR A 34 1.66 20.84 3.13
C THR A 34 3.01 20.67 2.44
N GLU A 35 3.70 19.56 2.70
CA GLU A 35 4.98 19.26 2.05
C GLU A 35 4.78 18.84 0.59
N ALA A 36 5.79 19.05 -0.24
CA ALA A 36 5.74 18.72 -1.66
C ALA A 36 5.59 17.21 -1.92
N THR A 37 6.11 16.37 -1.02
CA THR A 37 5.97 14.91 -1.12
C THR A 37 4.53 14.50 -0.89
N ARG A 38 3.95 13.70 -1.79
CA ARG A 38 2.56 13.25 -1.63
C ARG A 38 2.45 12.20 -0.53
N VAL A 39 1.41 12.31 0.30
CA VAL A 39 0.98 11.25 1.23
C VAL A 39 -0.37 10.71 0.78
N THR A 40 -0.49 9.40 0.69
CA THR A 40 -1.72 8.72 0.25
C THR A 40 -2.07 7.59 1.22
N LYS A 41 -3.30 7.58 1.74
CA LYS A 41 -3.85 6.43 2.46
C LYS A 41 -4.14 5.28 1.48
N ILE A 42 -3.37 4.20 1.57
CA ILE A 42 -3.48 3.04 0.66
C ILE A 42 -4.17 1.81 1.26
N GLY A 43 -4.50 1.83 2.55
CA GLY A 43 -5.09 0.65 3.21
C GLY A 43 -5.39 0.83 4.68
N THR A 44 -5.72 -0.28 5.34
CA THR A 44 -5.98 -0.35 6.78
C THR A 44 -5.32 -1.59 7.37
N MET A 45 -4.77 -1.45 8.58
CA MET A 45 -4.32 -2.60 9.36
C MET A 45 -5.53 -3.35 9.93
N GLN A 46 -5.53 -4.67 9.80
CA GLN A 46 -6.55 -5.55 10.38
C GLN A 46 -5.87 -6.60 11.28
N PRO A 47 -6.57 -7.14 12.28
CA PRO A 47 -6.05 -8.27 13.05
C PRO A 47 -5.66 -9.45 12.16
N GLY A 48 -4.49 -10.05 12.42
CA GLY A 48 -3.95 -11.17 11.66
C GLY A 48 -2.61 -10.84 11.00
N THR A 49 -2.14 -11.75 10.14
CA THR A 49 -0.80 -11.69 9.52
C THR A 49 -0.83 -11.76 7.99
N LYS A 50 -2.02 -11.76 7.39
CA LYS A 50 -2.21 -11.87 5.94
C LYS A 50 -2.40 -10.50 5.30
N MET A 51 -1.95 -10.37 4.06
CA MET A 51 -2.11 -9.17 3.24
C MET A 51 -3.06 -9.43 2.08
N TYR A 52 -3.86 -8.42 1.74
CA TYR A 52 -4.85 -8.48 0.68
C TYR A 52 -4.83 -7.18 -0.12
N LEU A 53 -4.99 -7.29 -1.44
CA LEU A 53 -5.37 -6.18 -2.31
C LEU A 53 -6.87 -6.20 -2.53
N LEU A 54 -7.46 -5.03 -2.67
CA LEU A 54 -8.83 -4.91 -3.16
C LEU A 54 -8.75 -4.65 -4.67
N ASP A 55 -9.51 -5.42 -5.46
CA ASP A 55 -9.71 -5.08 -6.86
C ASP A 55 -10.74 -3.94 -7.03
N GLU A 56 -11.00 -3.54 -8.26
CA GLU A 56 -11.95 -2.47 -8.59
C GLU A 56 -13.39 -2.75 -8.10
N SER A 57 -13.75 -4.03 -7.90
CA SER A 57 -15.04 -4.44 -7.35
C SER A 57 -15.06 -4.49 -5.81
N GLY A 58 -13.91 -4.25 -5.17
CA GLY A 58 -13.73 -4.37 -3.73
C GLY A 58 -13.50 -5.82 -3.26
N GLN A 59 -13.28 -6.77 -4.17
CA GLN A 59 -12.97 -8.15 -3.81
C GLN A 59 -11.55 -8.25 -3.25
N ARG A 60 -11.39 -9.00 -2.16
CA ARG A 60 -10.08 -9.27 -1.54
C ARG A 60 -9.32 -10.34 -2.31
N LEU A 61 -8.20 -9.95 -2.91
CA LEU A 61 -7.24 -10.83 -3.53
C LEU A 61 -6.06 -11.03 -2.57
N PRO A 62 -5.70 -12.27 -2.19
CA PRO A 62 -4.55 -12.52 -1.31
C PRO A 62 -3.26 -12.09 -2.02
N LEU A 63 -2.48 -11.25 -1.36
CA LEU A 63 -1.18 -10.81 -1.88
C LEU A 63 -0.10 -11.74 -1.33
N LYS A 64 0.62 -12.41 -2.22
CA LYS A 64 1.80 -13.20 -1.85
C LYS A 64 2.98 -12.25 -1.75
N PRO A 65 3.73 -12.26 -0.63
CA PRO A 65 4.97 -11.49 -0.55
C PRO A 65 5.99 -12.10 -1.52
N GLU A 66 6.21 -11.40 -2.62
CA GLU A 66 7.30 -11.60 -3.57
C GLU A 66 8.14 -10.32 -3.55
N GLY A 67 9.40 -10.40 -3.96
CA GLY A 67 10.30 -9.25 -3.91
C GLY A 67 11.75 -9.63 -4.18
N PHE A 68 12.62 -8.63 -4.14
CA PHE A 68 14.04 -8.83 -4.40
C PHE A 68 14.72 -9.71 -3.34
N SER A 69 15.54 -10.65 -3.79
CA SER A 69 16.39 -11.50 -2.96
C SER A 69 17.81 -11.47 -3.52
N HIS A 70 18.80 -11.10 -2.70
CA HIS A 70 20.22 -11.02 -3.07
C HIS A 70 20.90 -12.36 -3.43
N ARG A 71 20.16 -13.46 -3.48
CA ARG A 71 20.71 -14.82 -3.62
C ARG A 71 21.05 -15.17 -5.05
#